data_AF-A0A6C0K880-F1
#
_entry.id   AF-A0A6C0K880-F1
#
_cell.length_a   1.000
_cell.length_b   1.000
_cell.length_c   1.000
_cell.angle_alpha   90.00
_cell.angle_beta   90.00
_cell.angle_gamma   90.00
#
_symmetry.space_group_name_H-M   'P 1'
#
loop_
_entity.id
_entity.type
_entity.pdbx_description
1 polymer ?
#
loop_
_entity_poly.entity_id
_entity_poly.type
_entity_poly.pdbx_seq_one_letter_code
_entity_poly.pdbx_strand_id
1 'polypeptide(L)' 'MRLNKMRISSEGALLLLVAIFLVLLPYIRNVFAPAFPEGFRDVDCKGVTCDEGEFCKDNTCHSVTAPKRSCGREM' A
#
# COMPACT_ATOMS: atom_id res chain seq x y z
N MET A 1 30.29 -40.83 -1.69
CA MET A 1 29.36 -39.81 -2.21
C MET A 1 30.10 -38.90 -3.18
N ARG A 2 29.80 -38.97 -4.48
CA ARG A 2 30.35 -38.03 -5.47
C ARG A 2 29.48 -36.77 -5.47
N LEU A 3 30.01 -35.67 -4.95
CA LEU A 3 29.38 -34.35 -5.06
C LEU A 3 29.56 -33.87 -6.49
N ASN A 4 28.50 -33.98 -7.28
CA ASN A 4 28.46 -33.46 -8.63
C ASN A 4 28.54 -31.93 -8.56
N LYS A 5 29.66 -31.39 -9.05
CA LYS A 5 29.89 -29.96 -9.17
C LYS A 5 29.03 -29.43 -10.32
N MET A 6 27.78 -29.09 -10.02
CA MET A 6 26.82 -28.57 -11.00
C MET A 6 27.25 -27.14 -11.36
N ARG A 7 27.83 -26.96 -12.55
CA ARG A 7 28.15 -25.64 -13.10
C ARG A 7 26.85 -24.98 -13.54
N ILE A 8 26.37 -24.06 -12.73
CA ILE A 8 25.24 -23.19 -13.09
C ILE A 8 25.80 -22.08 -14.00
N SER A 9 25.35 -22.05 -15.25
CA SER A 9 25.64 -20.95 -16.19
C SER A 9 25.00 -19.66 -15.68
N SER A 10 25.56 -18.48 -16.01
CA SER A 10 25.02 -17.17 -15.58
C SER A 10 23.54 -16.99 -15.96
N GLU A 11 23.15 -17.47 -17.14
CA GLU A 11 21.75 -17.47 -17.60
C GLU A 11 20.88 -18.42 -16.78
N GLY A 12 21.42 -19.59 -16.39
CA GLY A 12 20.76 -20.54 -15.51
C GLY A 12 20.60 -20.02 -14.08
N ALA A 13 21.57 -19.25 -13.58
CA ALA A 13 21.47 -18.58 -12.29
C ALA A 13 20.38 -17.51 -12.28
N LEU A 14 20.26 -16.74 -13.36
CA LEU A 14 19.21 -15.73 -13.51
C LEU A 14 17.81 -16.37 -13.50
N LEU A 15 17.61 -17.43 -14.29
CA LEU A 15 16.33 -18.15 -14.33
C LEU A 15 15.97 -18.77 -12.98
N LEU A 16 16.96 -19.33 -12.27
CA LEU A 16 16.76 -19.87 -10.92
C LEU A 16 16.31 -18.77 -9.94
N LEU A 17 16.96 -17.60 -9.98
CA LEU A 17 16.60 -16.47 -9.13
C LEU A 17 15.19 -15.95 -9.42
N VAL A 18 14.81 -15.83 -10.70
CA VAL A 18 13.46 -15.43 -11.10
C VAL A 18 12.43 -16.45 -10.61
N ALA A 19 12.70 -17.75 -10.77
CA ALA A 19 11.80 -18.80 -10.29
C ALA A 19 11.61 -18.75 -8.77
N ILE A 20 12.71 -18.55 -8.01
CA ILE A 20 12.66 -18.37 -6.56
C ILE A 20 11.82 -17.14 -6.19
N PHE A 21 12.01 -16.02 -6.88
CA PHE A 21 11.24 -14.79 -6.66
C PHE A 21 9.74 -15.00 -6.89
N LEU A 22 9.35 -15.67 -7.98
CA LEU A 22 7.95 -15.94 -8.30
C LEU A 22 7.27 -16.80 -7.24
N VAL A 23 7.99 -17.77 -6.66
CA VAL A 23 7.48 -18.62 -5.56
C VAL A 23 7.36 -17.84 -4.25
N LEU A 24 8.21 -16.84 -4.03
CA LEU A 24 8.20 -16.00 -2.82
C LEU A 24 7.10 -14.92 -2.84
N LEU A 25 6.61 -14.49 -4.01
CA LEU A 25 5.55 -13.49 -4.12
C LEU A 25 4.28 -13.77 -3.29
N PRO A 26 3.66 -14.97 -3.32
CA PRO A 26 2.49 -15.26 -2.49
C PRO A 26 2.79 -15.20 -1.00
N TYR A 27 4.00 -15.60 -0.58
CA TYR A 27 4.43 -15.53 0.81
C TYR A 27 4.59 -14.07 1.28
N ILE A 28 5.23 -13.23 0.46
CA ILE A 28 5.35 -11.79 0.71
C ILE A 28 3.95 -11.16 0.81
N ARG A 29 3.02 -11.49 -0.10
CA ARG A 29 1.64 -10.98 0.02
C ARG A 29 0.99 -11.40 1.33
N ASN A 30 1.13 -12.63 1.78
CA ASN A 30 0.50 -13.10 3.02
C ASN A 30 1.12 -12.46 4.28
N VAL A 31 2.43 -12.27 4.29
CA VAL A 31 3.16 -11.69 5.44
C VAL A 31 3.00 -10.17 5.53
N PHE A 32 2.95 -9.48 4.39
CA PHE A 32 2.88 -8.03 4.37
C PHE A 32 1.45 -7.48 4.20
N ALA A 33 0.48 -8.27 3.70
CA ALA A 33 -0.92 -7.82 3.63
C ALA A 33 -1.48 -7.29 4.96
N PRO A 34 -1.19 -7.86 6.14
CA PRO A 34 -1.65 -7.31 7.42
C PRO A 34 -1.00 -5.98 7.80
N ALA A 35 0.17 -5.67 7.24
CA ALA A 35 0.92 -4.44 7.51
C ALA A 35 0.52 -3.28 6.59
N PHE A 36 -0.18 -3.57 5.48
CA PHE A 36 -0.84 -2.56 4.67
C PHE A 36 -2.27 -2.40 5.20
N PRO A 37 -2.60 -1.31 5.92
CA PRO A 37 -3.99 -1.02 6.25
C PRO A 37 -4.76 -1.02 4.93
N GLU A 38 -5.80 -1.85 4.85
CA GLU A 38 -6.71 -1.99 3.71
C GLU A 38 -6.95 -0.62 3.06
N GLY A 39 -6.21 -0.32 1.98
CA GLY A 39 -6.11 1.05 1.47
C GLY A 39 -7.48 1.62 1.14
N PHE A 40 -7.77 2.86 1.57
CA PHE A 40 -9.01 3.63 1.34
C PHE A 40 -10.30 2.79 1.36
N ARG A 41 -10.31 1.71 2.13
CA ARG A 41 -11.43 0.76 2.19
C ARG A 41 -12.32 1.02 3.39
N ASP A 42 -12.15 2.17 4.05
CA ASP A 42 -13.15 2.71 4.94
C ASP A 42 -14.39 3.06 4.12
N VAL A 43 -15.31 2.09 4.15
CA VAL A 43 -16.66 2.20 3.58
C VAL A 43 -17.51 3.14 4.43
N ASP A 44 -16.95 3.73 5.49
CA ASP A 44 -17.61 4.66 6.41
C ASP A 44 -18.28 5.83 5.70
N CYS A 45 -17.83 6.19 4.50
CA CYS A 45 -18.38 7.30 3.73
C CYS A 45 -19.18 6.87 2.51
N LYS A 46 -19.46 5.57 2.36
CA LYS A 46 -20.22 5.05 1.23
C LYS A 46 -21.66 5.55 1.29
N GLY A 47 -22.02 6.43 0.36
CA GLY A 47 -23.35 7.02 0.27
C GLY A 47 -23.52 8.34 1.02
N VAL A 48 -22.46 8.84 1.67
CA VAL A 48 -22.44 10.18 2.26
C VAL A 48 -21.98 11.18 1.19
N THR A 49 -22.81 12.17 0.91
CA THR A 49 -22.45 13.33 0.07
C THR A 49 -22.33 14.53 0.98
N CYS A 50 -21.11 15.04 1.16
CA CYS A 50 -20.85 16.25 1.92
C CYS A 50 -20.80 17.47 1.00
N ASP A 51 -21.08 18.65 1.55
CA ASP A 51 -21.06 19.90 0.79
C ASP A 51 -19.61 20.35 0.49
N GLU A 52 -19.47 21.33 -0.41
CA GLU A 52 -18.16 21.88 -0.77
C GLU A 52 -17.47 22.46 0.48
N GLY A 53 -16.23 22.02 0.75
CA GLY A 53 -15.48 22.40 1.95
C GLY A 53 -15.64 21.47 3.15
N GLU A 54 -16.26 20.30 2.96
CA GLU A 54 -16.36 19.24 3.95
C GLU A 54 -15.68 17.94 3.51
N PHE A 55 -15.26 17.11 4.48
CA PHE A 55 -14.73 15.77 4.26
C PHE A 55 -15.46 14.78 5.15
N CYS A 56 -15.74 13.59 4.65
CA CYS A 56 -16.39 12.55 5.45
C CYS A 56 -15.36 11.77 6.30
N LYS A 57 -15.69 11.59 7.58
CA LYS A 57 -14.95 10.77 8.54
C LYS A 57 -15.93 10.25 9.60
N ASP A 58 -15.85 8.97 9.96
CA ASP A 58 -16.77 8.33 10.92
C ASP A 58 -18.26 8.45 10.48
N ASN A 59 -18.53 8.30 9.16
CA ASN A 59 -19.85 8.44 8.55
C ASN A 59 -20.53 9.81 8.82
N THR A 60 -19.74 10.85 9.08
CA THR A 60 -20.18 12.22 9.35
C THR A 60 -19.36 13.19 8.51
N CYS A 61 -19.98 14.29 8.05
CA CYS A 61 -19.27 15.36 7.37
C CYS A 61 -18.56 16.28 8.37
N HIS A 62 -17.28 16.51 8.16
CA HIS A 62 -16.44 17.39 8.96
C HIS A 62 -15.97 18.55 8.08
N SER A 63 -16.01 19.76 8.62
CA SER A 63 -15.49 20.91 7.88
C SER A 63 -13.98 20.80 7.66
N VAL A 64 -13.52 21.06 6.44
CA VAL A 64 -12.09 21.17 6.08
C VAL A 64 -11.47 22.48 6.62
N THR A 65 -12.21 23.26 7.43
CA THR A 65 -11.70 24.48 8.04
C THR A 65 -10.43 24.14 8.85
N ALA A 66 -9.27 24.46 8.29
CA ALA A 66 -8.02 24.40 9.02
C ALA A 66 -8.20 25.25 10.31
N PRO A 67 -7.78 24.77 11.48
CA PRO A 67 -7.72 25.64 12.65
C PRO A 67 -6.95 26.88 12.20
N LYS A 68 -7.51 28.08 12.43
CA LYS A 68 -6.94 29.35 11.98
C LYS A 68 -5.51 29.51 12.52
N ARG A 69 -4.53 28.89 11.87
CA ARG A 69 -3.20 29.47 11.77
C ARG A 69 -3.42 30.63 10.84
N SER A 70 -3.20 31.82 11.36
CA SER A 70 -3.20 33.08 10.65
C SER A 70 -2.36 32.97 9.38
N CYS A 71 -2.98 32.57 8.27
CA CYS A 71 -2.56 33.07 6.98
C CYS A 71 -2.96 34.54 6.98
N GLY A 72 -2.07 35.39 7.50
CA GLY A 72 -2.15 36.82 7.31
C GLY A 72 -2.23 37.08 5.81
N ARG A 73 -3.40 37.48 5.35
CA ARG A 73 -3.55 38.22 4.11
C ARG A 73 -3.96 39.62 4.57
N GLU A 74 -2.95 40.47 4.75
CA GLU A 74 -3.12 41.91 4.87
C GLU A 74 -3.90 42.40 3.64
N MET A 75 -5.11 42.91 3.86
CA MET A 75 -5.75 43.95 3.05
C MET A 75 -6.68 44.75 3.96
#